data_AF-A0A9D8MXS1-F1
#
_entry.id   AF-A0A9D8MXS1-F1
#
_cell.length_a   1.000
_cell.length_b   1.000
_cell.length_c   1.000
_cell.angle_alpha   90.00
_cell.angle_beta   90.00
_cell.angle_gamma   90.00
#
_symmetry.space_group_name_H-M   'P 1'
#
loop_
_entity.id
_entity.type
_entity.pdbx_description
1 polymer ?
#
loop_
_entity_poly.entity_id
_entity_poly.type
_entity_poly.pdbx_seq_one_letter_code
_entity_poly.pdbx_strand_id
1 'polypeptide(L)'
;MLEDIKTSIEKLISLYETQKQRADSLAAELEACRAEVQAGKARIQDLDAQIDNLKLQYAFSGAGDPAEAKARITKLIREIDRCIKLLES
;
A
#
# COMPACT_ATOMS: atom_id res chain seq x y z
N MET A 1 -33.69 39.06 -33.18
CA MET A 1 -34.51 37.99 -32.56
C MET A 1 -33.98 36.59 -32.88
N LEU A 2 -33.98 36.13 -34.14
CA LEU A 2 -33.45 34.80 -34.50
C LEU A 2 -31.92 34.69 -34.34
N GLU A 3 -31.17 35.75 -34.71
CA GLU A 3 -29.71 35.79 -34.55
C GLU A 3 -29.26 35.82 -33.09
N ASP A 4 -30.01 36.50 -32.21
CA ASP A 4 -29.70 36.56 -30.77
C ASP A 4 -29.87 35.19 -30.10
N ILE A 5 -30.90 34.44 -30.52
CA ILE A 5 -31.13 33.07 -30.07
C ILE A 5 -30.00 32.15 -30.56
N LYS A 6 -29.62 32.27 -31.83
CA LYS A 6 -28.50 31.48 -32.39
C LYS A 6 -27.20 31.73 -31.63
N THR A 7 -26.87 32.99 -31.37
CA THR A 7 -25.67 33.37 -30.60
C THR A 7 -25.71 32.85 -29.17
N SER A 8 -26.89 32.87 -28.54
CA SER A 8 -27.09 32.34 -27.19
C SER A 8 -26.90 30.82 -27.14
N ILE A 9 -27.39 30.09 -28.16
CA ILE A 9 -27.21 28.64 -28.28
C ILE A 9 -25.74 28.29 -28.50
N GLU A 10 -25.03 29.00 -29.38
CA GLU A 10 -23.60 28.79 -29.62
C GLU A 10 -22.77 29.01 -28.35
N LYS A 11 -23.08 30.05 -27.58
CA LYS A 11 -22.45 30.29 -26.26
C LYS A 11 -22.74 29.16 -25.27
N LEU A 12 -23.98 28.68 -25.22
CA LEU A 12 -24.36 27.60 -24.32
C LEU A 12 -23.62 26.29 -24.66
N ILE A 13 -23.50 25.96 -25.94
CA ILE A 13 -22.76 24.80 -26.42
C ILE A 13 -21.28 24.92 -26.03
N SER A 14 -20.66 26.07 -26.27
CA SER A 14 -19.25 26.31 -25.91
C SER A 14 -18.99 26.19 -24.40
N LEU A 15 -19.90 26.73 -23.58
CA LEU A 15 -19.82 26.58 -22.12
C LEU A 15 -19.98 25.12 -21.70
N TYR A 16 -20.92 24.39 -22.29
CA TYR A 16 -21.13 22.98 -22.02
C TYR A 16 -19.89 22.15 -22.38
N GLU A 17 -19.31 22.35 -23.56
CA GLU A 17 -18.11 21.64 -24.00
C GLU A 17 -16.92 21.92 -23.08
N THR A 18 -16.73 23.18 -22.68
CA THR A 18 -15.68 23.57 -21.74
C THR A 18 -15.87 22.88 -20.37
N GLN A 19 -17.10 22.89 -19.86
CA GLN A 19 -17.43 22.24 -18.60
C GLN A 19 -17.27 20.72 -18.66
N LYS A 20 -17.62 20.11 -19.80
CA LYS A 20 -17.42 18.67 -20.03
C LYS A 20 -15.93 18.32 -20.04
N GLN A 21 -15.11 19.07 -20.79
CA GLN A 21 -13.66 18.87 -20.81
C GLN A 21 -13.05 19.02 -19.41
N ARG A 22 -13.51 20.01 -18.63
CA ARG A 22 -13.05 20.19 -17.24
C ARG A 22 -13.46 19.02 -16.34
N ALA A 23 -14.67 18.50 -16.49
CA ALA A 23 -15.12 17.33 -15.75
C ALA A 23 -14.29 16.09 -16.10
N ASP A 24 -14.00 15.88 -17.39
CA ASP A 24 -13.18 14.76 -17.85
C ASP A 24 -11.73 14.87 -17.31
N SER A 25 -11.14 16.07 -17.31
CA SER A 25 -9.79 16.32 -16.75
C SER A 25 -9.76 16.04 -15.24
N LEU A 26 -10.74 16.56 -14.49
CA LEU A 26 -10.82 16.35 -13.05
C LEU A 26 -11.04 14.88 -12.70
N ALA A 27 -11.82 14.15 -13.51
CA ALA A 27 -12.00 12.71 -13.34
C ALA A 27 -10.68 11.95 -13.55
N ALA A 28 -9.90 12.31 -14.58
CA ALA A 28 -8.60 11.72 -14.83
C ALA A 28 -7.59 12.01 -13.69
N GLU A 29 -7.54 13.25 -13.22
CA GLU A 29 -6.70 13.65 -12.07
C GLU A 29 -7.09 12.90 -10.79
N LEU A 30 -8.39 12.72 -10.55
CA LEU A 30 -8.89 11.97 -9.40
C LEU A 30 -8.45 10.51 -9.45
N GLU A 31 -8.56 9.86 -10.61
CA GLU A 31 -8.12 8.47 -10.79
C GLU A 31 -6.60 8.33 -10.64
N ALA A 32 -5.81 9.29 -11.16
CA ALA A 32 -4.37 9.32 -10.97
C ALA A 32 -4.00 9.44 -9.48
N CYS A 33 -4.62 10.38 -8.76
CA CYS A 33 -4.40 10.56 -7.33
C CYS A 33 -4.81 9.32 -6.52
N ARG A 34 -5.93 8.67 -6.88
CA ARG A 34 -6.34 7.40 -6.27
C ARG A 34 -5.30 6.31 -6.48
N ALA A 35 -4.74 6.18 -7.68
CA ALA A 35 -3.69 5.22 -7.97
C ALA A 35 -2.42 5.47 -7.14
N GLU A 36 -1.99 6.74 -7.02
CA GLU A 36 -0.86 7.12 -6.18
C GLU A 36 -1.08 6.80 -4.70
N VAL A 37 -2.28 7.08 -4.17
CA VAL A 37 -2.63 6.74 -2.79
C VAL A 37 -2.58 5.23 -2.56
N GLN A 38 -3.08 4.42 -3.50
CA GLN A 38 -3.01 2.96 -3.39
C GLN A 38 -1.56 2.46 -3.44
N ALA A 39 -0.74 2.99 -4.34
CA ALA A 39 0.69 2.66 -4.40
C ALA A 39 1.43 3.04 -3.11
N GLY A 40 1.14 4.21 -2.55
CA GLY A 40 1.67 4.65 -1.27
C GLY A 40 1.30 3.73 -0.11
N LYS A 41 0.02 3.32 -0.04
CA LYS A 41 -0.45 2.35 0.97
C LYS A 41 0.25 0.99 0.84
N ALA A 42 0.40 0.48 -0.38
CA ALA A 42 1.11 -0.77 -0.61
C ALA A 42 2.57 -0.68 -0.16
N ARG A 43 3.22 0.46 -0.40
CA ARG A 43 4.61 0.69 0.03
C ARG A 43 4.74 0.80 1.55
N ILE A 44 3.77 1.41 2.23
CA ILE A 44 3.72 1.43 3.70
C ILE A 44 3.62 0.01 4.24
N GLN A 45 2.70 -0.81 3.71
CA GLN A 45 2.54 -2.20 4.13
C GLN A 45 3.82 -3.04 3.91
N ASP A 46 4.50 -2.84 2.78
CA ASP A 46 5.78 -3.50 2.50
C ASP A 46 6.87 -3.09 3.49
N LEU A 47 6.99 -1.78 3.77
CA LEU A 47 7.95 -1.27 4.76
C LEU A 47 7.64 -1.76 6.17
N ASP A 48 6.37 -1.83 6.56
CA ASP A 48 5.95 -2.39 7.85
C ASP A 48 6.35 -3.87 7.96
N ALA A 49 6.13 -4.66 6.91
CA ALA A 49 6.57 -6.06 6.86
C ALA A 49 8.10 -6.20 6.95
N GLN A 50 8.85 -5.32 6.29
CA GLN A 50 10.31 -5.29 6.39
C GLN A 50 10.77 -4.93 7.81
N ILE A 51 10.14 -3.95 8.45
CA ILE A 51 10.44 -3.55 9.84
C ILE A 51 10.16 -4.72 10.79
N ASP A 52 9.03 -5.40 10.64
CA ASP A 52 8.69 -6.55 11.48
C ASP A 52 9.66 -7.72 11.26
N ASN A 53 10.11 -7.96 10.02
CA ASN A 53 11.17 -8.91 9.74
C ASN A 53 12.48 -8.54 10.44
N LEU A 54 12.89 -7.27 10.37
CA LEU A 54 14.09 -6.77 11.04
C LEU A 54 14.00 -6.88 12.56
N LYS A 55 12.83 -6.59 13.15
CA LYS A 55 12.59 -6.77 14.59
C LYS A 55 12.68 -8.24 14.99
N LEU A 56 12.11 -9.14 14.20
CA LEU A 56 12.23 -10.58 14.43
C LEU A 56 13.71 -11.00 14.35
N GLN A 57 14.42 -10.58 13.30
CA GLN A 57 15.87 -10.82 13.18
C GLN A 57 16.64 -10.28 14.39
N TYR A 58 16.28 -9.11 14.90
CA TYR A 58 16.93 -8.50 16.08
C TYR A 58 16.60 -9.25 17.38
N ALA A 59 15.36 -9.70 17.53
CA ALA A 59 14.92 -10.52 18.66
C ALA A 59 15.59 -11.91 18.65
N PHE A 60 15.83 -12.48 17.46
CA PHE A 60 16.61 -13.71 17.29
C PHE A 60 18.13 -13.48 17.37
N SER A 61 18.63 -12.27 17.08
CA SER A 61 20.06 -11.96 17.23
C SER A 61 20.44 -11.63 18.68
N GLY A 62 19.47 -11.31 19.54
CA GLY A 62 19.63 -11.14 20.98
C GLY A 62 20.12 -9.78 21.45
N ALA A 63 20.07 -8.75 20.63
CA ALA A 63 20.73 -7.48 20.95
C ALA A 63 19.95 -6.52 21.90
N GLY A 64 19.22 -7.06 22.88
CA GLY A 64 18.60 -6.31 24.00
C GLY A 64 19.14 -6.75 25.37
N ASP A 65 19.04 -8.05 25.68
CA ASP A 65 19.99 -8.79 26.52
C ASP A 65 20.29 -10.14 25.81
N PRO A 66 21.52 -10.32 25.31
CA PRO A 66 21.89 -11.42 24.41
C PRO A 66 21.89 -12.82 25.03
N ALA A 67 21.92 -12.93 26.35
CA ALA A 67 21.86 -14.25 27.01
C ALA A 67 20.48 -14.92 26.86
N GLU A 68 19.43 -14.11 26.88
CA GLU A 68 18.05 -14.61 26.97
C GLU A 68 17.48 -15.03 25.61
N ALA A 69 17.77 -14.24 24.57
CA ALA A 69 17.43 -14.62 23.19
C ALA A 69 18.10 -15.95 22.79
N LYS A 70 19.34 -16.17 23.22
CA LYS A 70 20.13 -17.37 22.97
C LYS A 70 19.56 -18.61 23.66
N ALA A 71 19.07 -18.45 24.89
CA ALA A 71 18.41 -19.54 25.62
C ALA A 71 17.10 -19.97 24.93
N ARG A 72 16.34 -19.02 24.39
CA ARG A 72 15.07 -19.28 23.70
C ARG A 72 15.25 -19.98 22.37
N ILE A 73 16.24 -19.56 21.59
CA ILE A 73 16.58 -20.22 20.32
C ILE A 73 17.03 -21.67 20.57
N THR A 74 17.84 -21.88 21.60
CA THR A 74 18.31 -23.23 21.99
C THR A 74 17.15 -24.16 22.38
N LYS A 75 16.11 -23.61 23.01
CA LYS A 75 14.92 -24.37 23.39
C LYS A 75 14.06 -24.73 22.17
N LEU A 76 13.86 -23.77 21.26
CA LEU A 76 13.15 -23.97 20.00
C LEU A 76 13.79 -25.06 19.13
N ILE A 77 15.13 -25.05 19.01
CA ILE A 77 15.87 -26.06 18.25
C ILE A 77 15.68 -27.46 18.87
N ARG A 78 15.73 -27.57 20.20
CA ARG A 78 15.51 -28.84 20.90
C ARG A 78 14.08 -29.38 20.77
N GLU A 79 13.10 -28.52 20.52
CA GLU A 79 11.73 -28.94 20.26
C GLU A 79 11.57 -29.38 18.80
N ILE A 80 12.20 -28.68 17.86
CA ILE A 80 12.25 -29.08 16.46
C ILE A 80 12.92 -30.46 16.31
N ASP A 81 14.07 -30.69 16.95
CA ASP A 81 14.76 -31.99 16.93
C ASP A 81 13.91 -33.12 17.51
N ARG A 82 13.09 -32.83 18.54
CA ARG A 82 12.17 -33.82 19.10
C ARG A 82 11.03 -34.14 18.15
N CYS A 83 10.46 -33.13 17.50
CA CYS A 83 9.44 -33.33 16.48
C CYS A 83 9.97 -34.10 15.27
N ILE A 84 11.18 -33.81 14.82
CA ILE A 84 11.82 -34.52 13.70
C ILE A 84 12.07 -35.99 14.07
N LYS A 85 12.61 -36.26 15.26
CA LYS A 85 12.78 -37.63 15.76
C LYS A 85 11.48 -38.40 15.85
N LEU A 86 10.39 -37.74 16.23
CA LEU A 86 9.04 -38.32 16.27
C LEU A 86 8.45 -38.57 14.88
N LEU A 87 8.94 -37.89 13.84
CA LEU A 87 8.52 -38.07 12.45
C LEU A 87 9.33 -39.16 11.72
N GLU A 88 10.56 -39.41 12.17
CA GLU A 88 11.45 -40.45 11.61
C GLU A 88 11.27 -41.83 12.26
N SER A 89 10.46 -41.91 13.32
CA SER A 89 10.06 -43.12 14.05
C SER A 89 8.62 -43.49 13.77
#